data_AF-A0A160TYL3-F1
#
_entry.id   AF-A0A160TYL3-F1
#
_cell.length_a   1.000
_cell.length_b   1.000
_cell.length_c   1.000
_cell.angle_alpha   90.00
_cell.angle_beta   90.00
_cell.angle_gamma   90.00
#
_symmetry.space_group_name_H-M   'P 1'
#
loop_
_entity.id
_entity.type
_entity.pdbx_description
1 polymer ?
#
loop_
_entity_poly.entity_id
_entity_poly.type
_entity_poly.pdbx_seq_one_letter_code
_entity_poly.pdbx_strand_id
1 'polypeptide(L)'
;MAMSEPDIGLALVNIVLLGLLFVVAIAIARLRSLFAIVMLSGIYSLVSAAWYVAVDAVDVGFTEAAVGAGMSTAVLLGAMLLTSRTAKPEKSLRQLGPLLVCVATGIMLIYATVDLPAVGDPNSPANTGVGLTYLRVAWYDTGIENVVTPVLGSYRGFDTLGETTVVFVAGIAVALLLGFGERSLAETIRNEDKTLPKASKKPEAEDEETDS
;
A
#
# COMPACT_ATOMS: atom_id res chain seq x y z
N MET A 1 27.96 1.46 32.33
CA MET A 1 27.60 0.61 31.17
C MET A 1 28.11 1.34 29.95
N ALA A 2 29.10 0.78 29.26
CA ALA A 2 29.90 1.50 28.27
C ALA A 2 29.01 2.12 27.20
N MET A 3 29.15 3.43 26.98
CA MET A 3 28.63 4.09 25.78
C MET A 3 29.36 3.43 24.62
N SER A 4 28.67 2.56 23.88
CA SER A 4 29.16 2.05 22.61
C SER A 4 29.51 3.25 21.74
N GLU A 5 30.71 3.27 21.18
CA GLU A 5 31.09 4.27 20.17
C GLU A 5 29.95 4.38 19.14
N PRO A 6 29.57 5.60 18.70
CA PRO A 6 28.61 5.72 17.62
C PRO A 6 29.15 4.92 16.43
N ASP A 7 28.38 3.95 15.95
CA ASP A 7 28.74 3.24 14.72
C ASP A 7 28.61 4.24 13.57
N ILE A 8 29.74 4.91 13.29
CA ILE A 8 29.86 5.92 12.25
C ILE A 8 29.42 5.31 10.90
N GLY A 9 29.67 4.02 10.68
CA GLY A 9 29.25 3.31 9.48
C GLY A 9 27.73 3.30 9.34
N LEU A 10 27.03 2.86 10.39
CA LEU A 10 25.57 2.82 10.39
C LEU A 10 24.95 4.22 10.28
N ALA A 11 25.50 5.20 10.98
CA ALA A 11 25.05 6.59 10.89
C ALA A 11 25.20 7.14 9.46
N LEU A 12 26.32 6.87 8.79
CA LEU A 12 26.54 7.25 7.40
C LEU A 12 25.56 6.56 6.46
N VAL A 13 25.31 5.26 6.64
CA VAL A 13 24.31 4.52 5.86
C VAL A 13 22.92 5.17 6.01
N ASN A 14 22.51 5.49 7.24
CA ASN A 14 21.23 6.14 7.49
C ASN A 14 21.14 7.52 6.82
N ILE A 15 22.17 8.36 6.95
CA ILE A 15 22.22 9.68 6.31
C ILE A 15 22.15 9.56 4.79
N VAL A 16 22.85 8.59 4.20
CA VAL A 16 22.84 8.36 2.75
C VAL A 16 21.47 7.88 2.28
N LEU A 17 20.85 6.91 2.96
CA LEU A 17 19.54 6.39 2.60
C LEU A 17 18.45 7.46 2.74
N LEU A 18 18.42 8.18 3.86
CA LEU A 18 17.47 9.28 4.07
C LEU A 18 17.71 10.44 3.09
N GLY A 19 18.97 10.77 2.80
CA GLY A 19 19.33 11.75 1.79
C GLY A 19 18.86 11.34 0.39
N LEU A 20 19.01 10.06 0.04
CA LEU A 20 18.51 9.51 -1.22
C LEU A 20 16.98 9.60 -1.30
N LEU A 21 16.26 9.24 -0.23
CA LEU A 21 14.80 9.41 -0.15
C LEU A 21 14.39 10.87 -0.39
N PHE A 22 15.08 11.82 0.22
CA PHE A 22 14.83 13.25 0.03
C PHE A 22 15.03 13.69 -1.42
N VAL A 23 16.14 13.26 -2.05
CA VAL A 23 16.42 13.55 -3.46
C VAL A 23 15.36 12.94 -4.38
N VAL A 24 14.97 11.68 -4.14
CA VAL A 24 13.94 10.99 -4.93
C VAL A 24 12.57 11.68 -4.77
N ALA A 25 12.21 12.09 -3.55
CA ALA A 25 10.97 12.83 -3.30
C ALA A 25 10.92 14.16 -4.07
N ILE A 26 12.04 14.90 -4.09
CA ILE A 26 12.15 16.12 -4.91
C ILE A 26 12.03 15.79 -6.39
N ALA A 27 12.68 14.73 -6.87
CA ALA A 27 12.60 14.30 -8.26
C ALA A 27 11.15 13.96 -8.66
N ILE A 28 10.43 13.20 -7.84
CA ILE A 28 9.01 12.89 -8.02
C ILE A 28 8.17 14.17 -8.14
N ALA A 29 8.37 15.13 -7.22
CA ALA A 29 7.61 16.38 -7.21
C ALA A 29 7.88 17.30 -8.41
N ARG A 30 9.03 17.16 -9.08
CA ARG A 30 9.43 17.98 -10.24
C ARG A 30 9.12 17.35 -11.58
N LEU A 31 9.01 16.03 -11.63
CA LEU A 31 8.74 15.31 -12.87
C LEU A 31 7.28 15.46 -13.29
N ARG A 32 7.06 15.26 -14.60
CA ARG A 32 5.74 15.34 -15.22
C ARG A 32 5.37 14.09 -16.00
N SER A 33 6.35 13.22 -16.23
CA SER A 33 6.14 11.88 -16.77
C SER A 33 5.59 10.98 -15.68
N LEU A 34 4.34 10.53 -15.83
CA LEU A 34 3.68 9.67 -14.85
C LEU A 34 4.38 8.32 -14.75
N PHE A 35 4.90 7.80 -15.86
CA PHE A 35 5.71 6.59 -15.84
C PHE A 35 6.97 6.76 -14.97
N ALA A 36 7.70 7.86 -15.15
CA ALA A 36 8.88 8.14 -14.32
C ALA A 36 8.51 8.33 -12.84
N ILE A 37 7.38 8.99 -12.56
CA ILE A 37 6.89 9.18 -11.19
C ILE A 37 6.56 7.83 -10.54
N VAL A 38 5.87 6.92 -11.23
CA VAL A 38 5.54 5.59 -10.70
C VAL A 38 6.81 4.77 -10.45
N MET A 39 7.76 4.77 -11.40
CA MET A 39 9.03 4.07 -11.22
C MET A 39 9.83 4.64 -10.04
N LEU A 40 9.91 5.97 -9.90
CA LEU A 40 10.60 6.61 -8.77
C LEU A 40 9.88 6.40 -7.44
N SER A 41 8.56 6.28 -7.43
CA SER A 41 7.80 5.95 -6.22
C SER A 41 8.12 4.52 -5.75
N GLY A 42 8.25 3.57 -6.69
CA GLY A 42 8.72 2.22 -6.37
C GLY A 42 10.16 2.19 -5.86
N ILE A 43 11.05 3.01 -6.45
CA ILE A 43 12.44 3.17 -5.96
C ILE A 43 12.45 3.80 -4.56
N TYR A 44 11.61 4.81 -4.31
CA TYR A 44 11.46 5.41 -3.00
C TYR A 44 11.10 4.35 -1.95
N SER A 45 10.08 3.52 -2.24
CA SER A 45 9.69 2.42 -1.37
C SER A 45 10.80 1.39 -1.15
N LEU A 46 11.58 1.07 -2.19
CA LEU A 46 12.70 0.13 -2.04
C LEU A 46 13.83 0.70 -1.18
N VAL A 47 14.13 2.00 -1.31
CA VAL A 47 15.13 2.69 -0.47
C VAL A 47 14.63 2.79 0.97
N SER A 48 13.34 3.04 1.20
CA SER A 48 12.78 3.04 2.57
C SER A 48 12.76 1.64 3.17
N ALA A 49 12.50 0.60 2.38
CA ALA A 49 12.64 -0.79 2.84
C ALA A 49 14.08 -1.11 3.29
N ALA A 50 15.08 -0.66 2.52
CA ALA A 50 16.49 -0.79 2.92
C ALA A 50 16.79 0.00 4.21
N TRP A 51 16.20 1.19 4.38
CA TRP A 51 16.34 1.97 5.60
C TRP A 51 15.68 1.27 6.81
N TYR A 52 14.49 0.65 6.65
CA TYR A 52 13.87 -0.13 7.71
C TYR A 52 14.74 -1.31 8.16
N VAL A 53 15.37 -2.01 7.21
CA VAL A 53 16.34 -3.06 7.54
C VAL A 53 17.56 -2.50 8.27
N ALA A 54 18.04 -1.32 7.89
CA ALA A 54 19.16 -0.65 8.55
C ALA A 54 18.86 -0.24 10.01
N VAL A 55 17.59 -0.08 10.38
CA VAL A 55 17.17 0.20 11.76
C VAL A 55 16.59 -1.04 12.47
N ASP A 56 16.99 -2.24 12.04
CA ASP A 56 16.58 -3.54 12.59
C ASP A 56 15.07 -3.84 12.52
N ALA A 57 14.34 -3.15 11.63
CA ALA A 57 12.91 -3.37 11.39
C ALA A 57 12.69 -4.23 10.14
N VAL A 58 13.23 -5.45 10.14
CA VAL A 58 13.23 -6.33 8.94
C VAL A 58 11.83 -6.70 8.44
N ASP A 59 10.86 -6.95 9.33
CA ASP A 59 9.49 -7.29 8.95
C ASP A 59 8.76 -6.11 8.29
N VAL A 60 9.03 -4.89 8.77
CA VAL A 60 8.54 -3.65 8.14
C VAL A 60 9.23 -3.43 6.80
N GLY A 61 10.53 -3.70 6.70
CA GLY A 61 11.27 -3.64 5.44
C GLY A 61 10.73 -4.62 4.39
N PHE A 62 10.43 -5.86 4.77
CA PHE A 62 9.87 -6.86 3.86
C PHE A 62 8.49 -6.45 3.34
N THR A 63 7.62 -5.96 4.22
CA THR A 63 6.28 -5.49 3.83
C THR A 63 6.33 -4.25 2.94
N GLU A 64 7.22 -3.29 3.21
CA GLU A 64 7.42 -2.13 2.35
C GLU A 64 7.97 -2.51 0.96
N ALA A 65 8.91 -3.46 0.90
CA ALA A 65 9.44 -3.95 -0.38
C ALA A 65 8.34 -4.67 -1.19
N ALA A 66 7.55 -5.52 -0.55
CA ALA A 66 6.49 -6.28 -1.23
C ALA A 66 5.33 -5.40 -1.67
N VAL A 67 4.82 -4.54 -0.78
CA VAL A 67 3.59 -3.77 -1.01
C VAL A 67 3.87 -2.40 -1.64
N GLY A 68 4.83 -1.65 -1.09
CA GLY A 68 5.21 -0.34 -1.57
C GLY A 68 5.92 -0.42 -2.93
N ALA A 69 7.07 -1.10 -2.96
CA ALA A 69 7.85 -1.19 -4.20
C ALA A 69 7.25 -2.17 -5.21
N GLY A 70 6.67 -3.30 -4.76
CA GLY A 70 6.09 -4.33 -5.62
C GLY A 70 4.66 -4.04 -6.07
N MET A 71 3.68 -4.33 -5.20
CA MET A 71 2.25 -4.32 -5.56
C MET A 71 1.74 -2.94 -5.99
N SER A 72 2.08 -1.86 -5.28
CA SER A 72 1.61 -0.51 -5.63
C SER A 72 2.16 -0.06 -6.98
N THR A 73 3.44 -0.35 -7.27
CA THR A 73 4.03 -0.08 -8.58
C THR A 73 3.28 -0.85 -9.67
N ALA A 74 3.02 -2.14 -9.48
CA ALA A 74 2.29 -2.95 -10.46
C ALA A 74 0.87 -2.41 -10.72
N VAL A 75 0.13 -2.05 -9.67
CA VAL A 75 -1.22 -1.49 -9.78
C VAL A 75 -1.20 -0.11 -10.48
N LEU A 76 -0.26 0.78 -10.13
CA LEU A 76 -0.14 2.10 -10.75
C LEU A 76 0.32 2.01 -12.22
N LEU A 77 1.24 1.10 -12.55
CA LEU A 77 1.60 0.79 -13.93
C LEU A 77 0.40 0.24 -14.72
N GLY A 78 -0.39 -0.64 -14.11
CA GLY A 78 -1.63 -1.17 -14.69
C GLY A 78 -2.66 -0.06 -14.94
N ALA A 79 -2.87 0.83 -13.97
CA ALA A 79 -3.75 1.99 -14.12
C ALA A 79 -3.27 2.93 -15.26
N MET A 80 -1.96 3.09 -15.42
CA MET A 80 -1.40 3.89 -16.51
C MET A 80 -1.68 3.33 -17.91
N LEU A 81 -2.01 2.05 -18.05
CA LEU A 81 -2.49 1.51 -19.33
C LEU A 81 -3.81 2.17 -19.77
N LEU A 82 -4.55 2.76 -18.83
CA LEU A 82 -5.87 3.38 -19.04
C LEU A 82 -5.86 4.90 -18.81
N THR A 83 -4.71 5.53 -18.55
CA THR A 83 -4.61 6.97 -18.28
C THR A 83 -3.59 7.69 -19.17
N SER A 84 -3.55 9.02 -19.09
CA SER A 84 -2.48 9.82 -19.73
C SER A 84 -1.10 9.42 -19.20
N ARG A 85 -0.06 9.64 -20.00
CA ARG A 85 1.35 9.44 -19.61
C ARG A 85 2.00 10.69 -19.01
N THR A 86 1.38 11.85 -19.19
CA THR A 86 1.95 13.15 -18.77
C THR A 86 0.94 13.94 -17.94
N ALA A 87 1.44 14.56 -16.87
CA ALA A 87 0.67 15.43 -15.99
C ALA A 87 0.26 16.74 -16.70
N LYS A 88 -1.01 17.14 -16.49
CA LYS A 88 -1.57 18.37 -17.07
C LYS A 88 -0.79 19.62 -16.60
N PRO A 89 -0.59 20.61 -17.48
CA PRO A 89 0.01 21.88 -17.08
C PRO A 89 -0.91 22.69 -16.18
N GLU A 90 -0.42 22.95 -14.96
CA GLU A 90 -1.03 23.89 -14.04
C GLU A 90 -0.34 25.26 -14.13
N LYS A 91 -1.10 26.33 -13.88
CA LYS A 91 -0.55 27.69 -13.80
C LYS A 91 0.28 27.82 -12.51
N SER A 92 1.47 28.42 -12.59
CA SER A 92 2.39 28.53 -11.43
C SER A 92 1.75 29.19 -10.20
N LEU A 93 0.88 30.19 -10.39
CA LEU A 93 0.16 30.84 -9.29
C LEU A 93 -0.82 29.91 -8.55
N ARG A 94 -1.35 28.86 -9.20
CA ARG A 94 -2.21 27.86 -8.55
C ARG A 94 -1.42 26.82 -7.76
N GLN A 95 -0.11 26.72 -7.97
CA GLN A 95 0.77 25.80 -7.23
C GLN A 95 1.19 26.37 -5.86
N LEU A 96 1.07 27.69 -5.66
CA LEU A 96 1.48 28.34 -4.42
C LEU A 96 0.67 27.88 -3.20
N GLY A 97 -0.64 27.66 -3.37
CA GLY A 97 -1.51 27.16 -2.30
C GLY A 97 -1.08 25.78 -1.79
N PRO A 98 -1.04 24.74 -2.64
CA PRO A 98 -0.55 23.42 -2.26
C PRO A 98 0.89 23.43 -1.72
N LEU A 99 1.77 24.27 -2.27
CA LEU A 99 3.14 24.41 -1.78
C LEU A 99 3.16 24.97 -0.35
N LEU A 100 2.39 26.02 -0.06
CA LEU A 100 2.29 26.60 1.28
C LEU A 100 1.79 25.55 2.28
N VAL A 101 0.74 24.80 1.93
CA VAL A 101 0.23 23.71 2.77
C VAL A 101 1.31 22.66 3.02
N CYS A 102 2.03 22.22 1.99
CA CYS A 102 3.11 21.24 2.13
C CYS A 102 4.24 21.74 3.05
N VAL A 103 4.69 22.99 2.87
CA VAL A 103 5.73 23.61 3.69
C VAL A 103 5.26 23.80 5.14
N ALA A 104 4.03 24.26 5.35
CA ALA A 104 3.45 24.43 6.67
C ALA A 104 3.35 23.08 7.41
N THR A 105 2.85 22.03 6.75
CA THR A 105 2.81 20.67 7.30
C THR A 105 4.22 20.16 7.58
N GLY A 106 5.19 20.38 6.70
CA GLY A 106 6.58 19.99 6.91
C GLY A 106 7.21 20.65 8.14
N ILE A 107 7.00 21.96 8.31
CA ILE A 107 7.46 22.70 9.51
C ILE A 107 6.78 22.15 10.77
N MET A 108 5.47 21.89 10.71
CA MET A 108 4.72 21.34 11.83
C MET A 108 5.24 19.96 12.23
N LEU A 109 5.55 19.08 11.27
CA LEU A 109 6.11 17.77 11.54
C LEU A 109 7.51 17.88 12.17
N ILE A 110 8.37 18.77 11.68
CA ILE A 110 9.70 19.02 12.28
C ILE A 110 9.54 19.55 13.71
N TYR A 111 8.61 20.47 13.95
CA TYR A 111 8.34 20.97 15.31
C TYR A 111 7.88 19.86 16.25
N ALA A 112 7.00 18.96 15.78
CA ALA A 112 6.54 17.81 16.57
C ALA A 112 7.69 16.84 16.95
N THR A 113 8.79 16.80 16.20
CA THR A 113 9.94 15.96 16.56
C THR A 113 10.74 16.45 17.77
N VAL A 114 10.57 17.71 18.18
CA VAL A 114 11.29 18.27 19.34
C VAL A 114 10.91 17.59 20.65
N ASP A 115 9.65 17.15 20.76
CA ASP A 115 9.14 16.45 21.95
C ASP A 115 9.35 14.92 21.88
N LEU A 116 9.91 14.40 20.79
CA LEU A 116 10.19 12.97 20.66
C LEU A 116 11.50 12.60 21.37
N PRO A 117 11.57 11.42 22.03
CA PRO A 117 12.83 10.91 22.56
C PRO A 117 13.89 10.81 21.48
N ALA A 118 15.15 11.03 21.86
CA ALA A 118 16.26 10.82 20.95
C ALA A 118 16.27 9.36 20.45
N VAL A 119 16.58 9.19 19.18
CA VAL A 119 16.71 7.85 18.57
C VAL A 119 17.76 7.06 19.37
N GLY A 120 17.38 5.87 19.82
CA GLY A 120 18.25 5.00 20.62
C GLY A 120 18.30 5.31 22.12
N ASP A 121 17.49 6.25 22.63
CA ASP A 121 17.42 6.50 24.07
C ASP A 121 16.94 5.24 24.83
N PRO A 122 17.75 4.65 25.73
CA PRO A 122 17.38 3.46 26.49
C PRO A 122 16.19 3.69 27.43
N ASN A 123 15.90 4.94 27.79
CA ASN A 123 14.81 5.32 28.67
C ASN A 123 13.55 5.76 27.91
N SER A 124 13.57 5.70 26.58
CA SER A 124 12.39 6.04 25.77
C SER A 124 11.22 5.09 26.07
N PRO A 125 9.95 5.55 25.90
CA PRO A 125 8.79 4.67 26.07
C PRO A 125 8.78 3.44 25.13
N ALA A 126 9.50 3.49 24.01
CA ALA A 126 9.64 2.34 23.11
C ALA A 126 10.64 1.30 23.65
N ASN A 127 11.74 1.76 24.27
CA ASN A 127 12.78 0.93 24.88
C ASN A 127 12.50 0.60 26.34
N THR A 128 11.36 1.03 26.88
CA THR A 128 10.88 0.74 28.23
C THR A 128 9.45 0.20 28.16
N GLY A 129 8.93 -0.37 29.25
CA GLY A 129 7.54 -0.84 29.29
C GLY A 129 7.25 -2.05 28.39
N VAL A 130 6.13 -1.98 27.64
CA VAL A 130 5.56 -3.13 26.90
C VAL A 130 6.49 -3.70 25.82
N GLY A 131 7.27 -2.86 25.13
CA GLY A 131 8.24 -3.35 24.14
C GLY A 131 9.28 -4.30 24.75
N LEU A 132 9.85 -3.92 25.90
CA LEU A 132 10.75 -4.79 26.66
C LEU A 132 10.05 -6.02 27.23
N THR A 133 8.79 -5.91 27.63
CA THR A 133 8.02 -7.06 28.11
C THR A 133 7.92 -8.11 27.00
N TYR A 134 7.52 -7.74 25.78
CA TYR A 134 7.44 -8.67 24.65
C TYR A 134 8.77 -9.36 24.39
N LEU A 135 9.89 -8.64 24.41
CA LEU A 135 11.22 -9.24 24.24
C LEU A 135 11.57 -10.28 25.32
N ARG A 136 11.05 -10.14 26.54
CA ARG A 136 11.33 -11.06 27.65
C ARG A 136 10.42 -12.29 27.66
N VAL A 137 9.15 -12.13 27.27
CA VAL A 137 8.15 -13.21 27.45
C VAL A 137 7.75 -13.92 26.15
N ALA A 138 7.93 -13.30 24.97
CA ALA A 138 7.42 -13.83 23.70
C ALA A 138 7.85 -15.27 23.42
N TRP A 139 9.12 -15.60 23.67
CA TRP A 139 9.63 -16.96 23.49
C TRP A 139 8.95 -17.96 24.44
N TYR A 140 8.79 -17.60 25.72
CA TYR A 140 8.18 -18.49 26.71
C TYR A 140 6.68 -18.70 26.48
N ASP A 141 5.98 -17.69 25.98
CA ASP A 141 4.54 -17.76 25.72
C ASP A 141 4.22 -18.50 24.41
N THR A 142 5.04 -18.34 23.37
CA THR A 142 4.70 -18.79 22.00
C THR A 142 5.69 -19.75 21.35
N GLY A 143 6.94 -19.80 21.82
CA GLY A 143 8.01 -20.60 21.21
C GLY A 143 8.48 -20.10 19.83
N ILE A 144 8.13 -18.87 19.43
CA ILE A 144 8.51 -18.29 18.14
C ILE A 144 9.70 -17.35 18.32
N GLU A 145 10.75 -17.51 17.51
CA GLU A 145 11.99 -16.72 17.61
C GLU A 145 11.81 -15.25 17.20
N ASN A 146 11.03 -15.01 16.13
CA ASN A 146 10.72 -13.64 15.70
C ASN A 146 9.70 -13.03 16.66
N VAL A 147 10.11 -11.99 17.41
CA VAL A 147 9.27 -11.30 18.40
C VAL A 147 8.09 -10.55 17.77
N VAL A 148 8.17 -10.11 16.52
CA VAL A 148 7.10 -9.36 15.85
C VAL A 148 5.91 -10.27 15.53
N THR A 149 6.16 -11.51 15.14
CA THR A 149 5.13 -12.51 14.83
C THR A 149 4.11 -12.72 15.97
N PRO A 150 4.50 -13.01 17.23
CA PRO A 150 3.55 -13.15 18.34
C PRO A 150 2.95 -11.80 18.75
N VAL A 151 3.64 -10.67 18.53
CA VAL A 151 3.03 -9.35 18.75
C VAL A 151 1.84 -9.13 17.82
N LEU A 152 2.02 -9.34 16.51
CA LEU A 152 0.94 -9.14 15.52
C LEU A 152 -0.10 -10.28 15.55
N GLY A 153 0.34 -11.52 15.74
CA GLY A 153 -0.53 -12.69 15.64
C GLY A 153 -1.23 -13.10 16.94
N SER A 154 -0.72 -12.66 18.10
CA SER A 154 -1.26 -13.10 19.41
C SER A 154 -1.54 -11.92 20.34
N TYR A 155 -0.52 -11.19 20.81
CA TYR A 155 -0.72 -10.12 21.80
C TYR A 155 -1.59 -8.97 21.29
N ARG A 156 -1.44 -8.61 20.01
CA ARG A 156 -2.20 -7.56 19.31
C ARG A 156 -2.95 -8.09 18.09
N GLY A 157 -3.35 -9.37 18.13
CA GLY A 157 -4.08 -10.02 17.03
C GLY A 157 -5.37 -9.33 16.61
N PHE A 158 -6.03 -8.61 17.53
CA PHE A 158 -7.22 -7.82 17.19
C PHE A 158 -6.92 -6.64 16.27
N ASP A 159 -5.76 -5.99 16.40
CA ASP A 159 -5.36 -4.90 15.50
C ASP A 159 -5.16 -5.45 14.08
N THR A 160 -4.47 -6.60 13.96
CA THR A 160 -4.25 -7.28 12.67
C THR A 160 -5.54 -7.84 12.05
N LEU A 161 -6.50 -8.30 12.86
CA LEU A 161 -7.83 -8.68 12.36
C LEU A 161 -8.55 -7.47 11.75
N GLY A 162 -8.42 -6.30 12.38
CA GLY A 162 -8.94 -5.04 11.85
C GLY A 162 -8.29 -4.66 10.52
N GLU A 163 -6.95 -4.67 10.47
CA GLU A 163 -6.18 -4.36 9.25
C GLU A 163 -6.54 -5.29 8.09
N THR A 164 -6.59 -6.60 8.33
CA THR A 164 -6.96 -7.59 7.29
C THR A 164 -8.39 -7.40 6.80
N THR A 165 -9.32 -7.07 7.69
CA THR A 165 -10.71 -6.74 7.31
C THR A 165 -10.76 -5.50 6.41
N VAL A 166 -10.01 -4.44 6.72
CA VAL A 166 -9.96 -3.22 5.90
C VAL A 166 -9.41 -3.51 4.51
N VAL A 167 -8.30 -4.25 4.41
CA VAL A 167 -7.70 -4.63 3.11
C VAL A 167 -8.65 -5.51 2.30
N PHE A 168 -9.33 -6.46 2.95
CA PHE A 168 -10.32 -7.32 2.31
C PHE A 168 -11.49 -6.51 1.73
N VAL A 169 -12.07 -5.60 2.52
CA VAL A 169 -13.16 -4.73 2.09
C VAL A 169 -12.72 -3.80 0.96
N ALA A 170 -11.51 -3.23 1.02
CA ALA A 170 -10.96 -2.43 -0.06
C ALA A 170 -10.81 -3.24 -1.37
N GLY A 171 -10.34 -4.49 -1.26
CA GLY A 171 -10.26 -5.42 -2.38
C GLY A 171 -11.61 -5.70 -3.03
N ILE A 172 -12.64 -5.98 -2.23
CA ILE A 172 -14.02 -6.16 -2.71
C ILE A 172 -14.53 -4.89 -3.39
N ALA A 173 -14.34 -3.72 -2.78
CA ALA A 173 -14.79 -2.45 -3.32
C ALA A 173 -14.18 -2.17 -4.70
N VAL A 174 -12.87 -2.39 -4.85
CA VAL A 174 -12.18 -2.26 -6.15
C VAL A 174 -12.71 -3.28 -7.16
N ALA A 175 -12.92 -4.54 -6.74
CA ALA A 175 -13.45 -5.57 -7.64
C ALA A 175 -14.87 -5.24 -8.16
N LEU A 176 -15.74 -4.72 -7.30
CA LEU A 176 -17.08 -4.26 -7.69
C LEU A 176 -17.01 -3.07 -8.65
N LEU A 177 -16.13 -2.09 -8.39
CA LEU A 177 -15.94 -0.92 -9.27
C LEU A 177 -15.40 -1.28 -10.66
N LEU A 178 -14.57 -2.32 -10.75
CA LEU A 178 -14.05 -2.82 -12.03
C LEU A 178 -15.05 -3.70 -12.79
N GLY A 179 -16.23 -3.95 -12.23
CA GLY A 179 -17.31 -4.67 -12.89
C GLY A 179 -17.13 -6.19 -12.91
N PHE A 180 -16.32 -6.77 -12.02
CA PHE A 180 -16.20 -8.24 -11.92
C PHE A 180 -17.56 -8.90 -11.62
N GLY A 181 -18.43 -8.25 -10.84
CA GLY A 181 -19.78 -8.74 -10.53
C GLY A 181 -20.75 -8.69 -11.72
N GLU A 182 -20.84 -7.55 -12.42
CA GLU A 182 -21.75 -7.39 -13.56
C GLU A 182 -21.31 -8.21 -14.78
N ARG A 183 -20.01 -8.26 -15.07
CA ARG A 183 -19.46 -9.07 -16.18
C ARG A 183 -19.67 -10.56 -15.93
N SER A 184 -19.44 -11.01 -14.69
CA SER A 184 -19.69 -12.41 -14.29
C SER A 184 -21.18 -12.76 -14.38
N LEU A 185 -22.08 -11.88 -13.93
CA LEU A 185 -23.52 -12.11 -13.99
C LEU A 185 -24.04 -12.14 -15.45
N ALA A 186 -23.59 -11.20 -16.28
CA ALA A 186 -23.95 -11.17 -17.70
C ALA A 186 -23.46 -12.41 -18.45
N GLU A 187 -22.29 -12.94 -18.09
CA GLU A 187 -21.78 -14.19 -18.67
C GLU A 187 -22.59 -15.42 -18.25
N THR A 188 -23.02 -15.49 -16.98
CA THR A 188 -23.93 -16.56 -16.50
C THR A 188 -25.25 -16.55 -17.25
N ILE A 189 -25.92 -15.40 -17.37
CA ILE A 189 -27.20 -15.26 -18.10
C ILE A 189 -27.04 -15.64 -19.58
N ARG A 190 -25.95 -15.19 -20.22
CA ARG A 190 -25.66 -15.52 -21.63
C ARG A 190 -25.46 -17.03 -21.83
N ASN A 191 -24.88 -17.73 -20.86
CA ASN A 191 -24.68 -19.17 -20.95
C ASN A 191 -25.97 -19.94 -20.69
N GLU A 192 -26.83 -19.49 -19.78
CA GLU A 192 -28.17 -20.07 -19.56
C GLU A 192 -29.04 -20.00 -20.83
N ASP A 193 -29.07 -18.84 -21.50
CA ASP A 193 -29.85 -18.64 -22.74
C ASP A 193 -29.39 -19.56 -23.90
N LYS A 194 -28.09 -19.89 -23.95
CA LYS A 194 -27.56 -20.88 -24.91
C LYS A 194 -27.97 -22.32 -24.60
N THR A 195 -28.29 -22.62 -23.35
CA THR A 195 -28.66 -23.98 -22.90
C THR A 195 -30.17 -24.24 -22.93
N LEU A 196 -30.99 -23.18 -23.03
CA LEU A 196 -32.43 -23.33 -23.16
C LEU A 196 -32.79 -23.88 -24.56
N PRO A 197 -33.60 -24.95 -24.65
CA PRO A 197 -34.05 -25.46 -25.93
C PRO A 197 -34.89 -24.40 -26.65
N LYS A 198 -34.50 -24.03 -27.88
CA LYS A 198 -35.24 -23.08 -28.72
C LYS A 198 -36.68 -23.58 -28.86
N ALA A 199 -37.63 -22.83 -28.32
CA ALA A 199 -39.05 -23.16 -28.40
C ALA A 199 -39.41 -23.39 -29.88
N SER A 200 -39.92 -24.60 -30.17
CA SER A 200 -40.36 -24.98 -31.51
C SER A 200 -41.47 -24.05 -31.96
N LYS A 201 -41.34 -23.49 -33.17
CA LYS A 201 -42.37 -22.68 -33.81
C LYS A 201 -43.74 -23.38 -33.71
N LYS A 202 -44.73 -22.62 -33.24
CA LYS A 202 -46.14 -23.03 -33.15
C LYS A 202 -46.64 -23.40 -34.57
N PRO A 203 -47.42 -24.48 -34.76
CA PRO A 203 -47.94 -24.82 -36.09
C PRO A 203 -48.92 -23.74 -36.54
N GLU A 204 -48.79 -23.31 -37.80
CA GLU A 204 -49.79 -22.47 -38.48
C GLU A 204 -51.11 -23.24 -38.57
N ALA A 205 -52.20 -22.58 -38.22
CA ALA A 205 -53.55 -23.13 -38.38
C ALA A 205 -53.86 -23.19 -39.89
N GLU A 206 -54.22 -24.37 -40.37
CA GLU A 206 -54.82 -24.57 -41.69
C GLU A 206 -56.20 -23.93 -41.68
N ASP A 207 -56.38 -22.83 -42.40
CA ASP A 207 -57.71 -22.27 -42.68
C ASP A 207 -58.35 -23.11 -43.80
N GLU A 208 -59.46 -23.77 -43.45
CA GLU A 208 -60.39 -24.43 -44.35
C GLU A 208 -60.96 -23.43 -45.37
N GLU A 209 -60.57 -23.57 -46.63
CA GLU A 209 -61.22 -22.90 -47.75
C GLU A 209 -62.52 -23.66 -48.08
N THR A 210 -63.65 -23.06 -47.72
CA THR A 210 -65.00 -23.52 -48.11
C THR A 210 -65.32 -22.94 -49.48
N ASP A 211 -65.44 -23.83 -50.47
CA ASP A 211 -65.89 -23.58 -51.82
C ASP A 211 -67.44 -23.56 -51.85
N SER A 212 -68.05 -22.40 -52.15
CA SER A 212 -69.38 -22.18 -52.80
C SER A 212 -69.96 -20.80 -52.49
#